data_AF-W2XYZ1-F1
#
_entry.id   AF-W2XYZ1-F1
#
_cell.length_a   1.000
_cell.length_b   1.000
_cell.length_c   1.000
_cell.angle_alpha   90.00
_cell.angle_beta   90.00
_cell.angle_gamma   90.00
#
_symmetry.space_group_name_H-M   'P 1'
#
loop_
_entity.id
_entity.type
_entity.pdbx_description
1 polymer ?
#
loop_
_entity_poly.entity_id
_entity_poly.type
_entity_poly.pdbx_seq_one_letter_code
_entity_poly.pdbx_strand_id
1 'polypeptide(L)'
;MYTKALAALKRVYTAATEKQLMVYYVMGDAYDAQYNAIGNTVGVGQPFVYLMCFFHVMKNVNDRLKSVEDMLANRVRKDIYDLHFAASHQDFVTKAYNILAVWRPDEATRSFADYFNKVWLSGKFIWWQCFQRSSSYATTNNPAEQFKGC
;
A
#
# COMPACT_ATOMS: atom_id res chain seq x y z
N MET A 1 8.92 -13.50 13.23
CA MET A 1 9.68 -14.05 12.08
C MET A 1 10.39 -12.94 11.30
N TYR A 2 9.66 -11.91 10.81
CA TYR A 2 10.21 -10.81 9.99
C TYR A 2 11.42 -10.08 10.60
N THR A 3 11.36 -9.68 11.87
CA THR A 3 12.46 -8.96 12.55
C THR A 3 13.77 -9.73 12.53
N LYS A 4 13.74 -11.05 12.78
CA LYS A 4 14.95 -11.88 12.78
C LYS A 4 15.56 -11.98 11.38
N ALA A 5 14.74 -12.15 10.36
CA ALA A 5 15.18 -12.21 8.97
C ALA A 5 15.79 -10.89 8.49
N LEU A 6 15.13 -9.75 8.78
CA LEU A 6 15.64 -8.43 8.42
C LEU A 6 16.93 -8.07 9.16
N ALA A 7 17.04 -8.43 10.43
CA ALA A 7 18.28 -8.28 11.20
C ALA A 7 19.41 -9.14 10.62
N ALA A 8 19.13 -10.38 10.19
CA ALA A 8 20.10 -11.22 9.52
C ALA A 8 20.57 -10.63 8.19
N LEU A 9 19.63 -10.12 7.37
CA LEU A 9 19.94 -9.44 6.12
C LEU A 9 20.88 -8.25 6.34
N LYS A 10 20.57 -7.38 7.32
CA LYS A 10 21.42 -6.23 7.67
C LYS A 10 22.83 -6.66 8.05
N ARG A 11 22.95 -7.74 8.85
CA ARG A 11 24.25 -8.31 9.24
C ARG A 11 25.04 -8.83 8.04
N VAL A 12 24.42 -9.64 7.19
CA VAL A 12 25.07 -10.24 6.02
C VAL A 12 25.51 -9.15 5.03
N TYR A 13 24.65 -8.16 4.75
CA TYR A 13 25.00 -7.04 3.88
C TYR A 13 26.22 -6.27 4.41
N THR A 14 26.23 -5.98 5.72
CA THR A 14 27.34 -5.25 6.35
C THR A 14 28.64 -6.05 6.28
N ALA A 15 28.58 -7.36 6.56
CA ALA A 15 29.75 -8.23 6.50
C ALA A 15 30.31 -8.37 5.08
N ALA A 16 29.46 -8.37 4.05
CA ALA A 16 29.87 -8.54 2.67
C ALA A 16 30.36 -7.25 2.00
N THR A 17 29.88 -6.09 2.45
CA THR A 17 30.12 -4.80 1.76
C THR A 17 30.89 -3.79 2.59
N GLU A 18 31.09 -4.06 3.88
CA GLU A 18 31.61 -3.11 4.87
C GLU A 18 30.80 -1.81 4.98
N LYS A 19 29.57 -1.79 4.44
CA LYS A 19 28.66 -0.64 4.43
C LYS A 19 27.41 -0.93 5.23
N GLN A 20 26.86 0.11 5.84
CA GLN A 20 25.54 0.03 6.46
C GLN A 20 24.46 -0.12 5.38
N LEU A 21 23.56 -1.09 5.56
CA LEU A 21 22.37 -1.20 4.72
C LEU A 21 21.45 0.00 4.98
N MET A 22 21.27 0.83 3.95
CA MET A 22 20.37 1.99 3.97
C MET A 22 19.14 1.68 3.12
N VAL A 23 17.95 1.71 3.74
CA VAL A 23 16.69 1.37 3.10
C VAL A 23 15.80 2.61 3.04
N TYR A 24 15.64 3.18 1.84
CA TYR A 24 14.81 4.37 1.62
C TYR A 24 13.35 4.01 1.31
N TYR A 25 13.13 2.88 0.64
CA TYR A 25 11.81 2.40 0.24
C TYR A 25 11.66 0.93 0.59
N VAL A 26 10.50 0.56 1.09
CA VAL A 26 10.11 -0.84 1.28
C VAL A 26 8.73 -1.05 0.69
N MET A 27 8.59 -2.06 -0.17
CA MET A 27 7.28 -2.54 -0.59
C MET A 27 6.88 -3.73 0.28
N GLY A 28 5.66 -3.70 0.79
CA GLY A 28 5.15 -4.80 1.61
C GLY A 28 3.62 -4.88 1.63
N ASP A 29 3.15 -5.85 2.39
CA ASP A 29 1.74 -6.17 2.56
C ASP A 29 1.14 -5.20 3.59
N ALA A 30 -0.19 -5.13 3.63
CA ALA A 30 -0.90 -4.35 4.66
C ALA A 30 -0.95 -5.09 6.00
N TYR A 31 0.22 -5.44 6.54
CA TYR A 31 0.36 -6.21 7.78
C TYR A 31 1.23 -5.49 8.82
N ASP A 32 0.65 -5.27 9.99
CA ASP A 32 1.27 -4.52 11.08
C ASP A 32 2.58 -5.14 11.56
N ALA A 33 2.66 -6.47 11.62
CA ALA A 33 3.89 -7.12 12.05
C ALA A 33 5.03 -6.92 11.05
N GLN A 34 4.72 -6.79 9.75
CA GLN A 34 5.73 -6.50 8.72
C GLN A 34 6.18 -5.04 8.83
N TYR A 35 5.23 -4.10 8.89
CA TYR A 35 5.50 -2.67 9.06
C TYR A 35 6.37 -2.41 10.31
N ASN A 36 5.97 -2.95 11.46
CA ASN A 36 6.69 -2.79 12.72
C ASN A 36 8.06 -3.46 12.69
N ALA A 37 8.20 -4.63 12.06
CA ALA A 37 9.49 -5.29 11.93
C ALA A 37 10.47 -4.44 11.09
N ILE A 38 10.01 -3.85 9.99
CA ILE A 38 10.84 -2.97 9.14
C ILE A 38 11.30 -1.74 9.92
N GLY A 39 10.38 -1.05 10.60
CA GLY A 39 10.70 0.12 11.42
C GLY A 39 11.71 -0.20 12.54
N ASN A 40 11.55 -1.35 13.19
CA ASN A 40 12.40 -1.78 14.30
C ASN A 40 13.75 -2.41 13.88
N THR A 41 14.02 -2.60 12.59
CA THR A 41 15.30 -3.18 12.13
C THR A 41 16.05 -2.33 11.12
N VAL A 42 15.44 -2.10 9.95
CA VAL A 42 16.11 -1.46 8.81
C VAL A 42 15.78 0.03 8.73
N GLY A 43 14.63 0.45 9.29
CA GLY A 43 14.25 1.85 9.47
C GLY A 43 14.81 2.50 10.74
N VAL A 44 15.60 1.78 11.54
CA VAL A 44 16.16 2.35 12.78
C VAL A 44 17.19 3.43 12.43
N GLY A 45 16.90 4.67 12.81
CA GLY A 45 17.79 5.83 12.67
C GLY A 45 17.63 6.63 11.37
N GLN A 46 16.69 6.27 10.49
CA GLN A 46 16.41 7.01 9.25
C GLN A 46 14.92 6.86 8.86
N PRO A 47 14.28 7.93 8.33
CA PRO A 47 12.95 7.80 7.74
C PRO A 47 13.02 6.93 6.47
N PHE A 48 12.00 6.09 6.28
CA PHE A 48 11.82 5.28 5.08
C PHE A 48 10.36 5.40 4.61
N VAL A 49 10.12 5.12 3.33
CA VAL A 49 8.78 5.12 2.74
C VAL A 49 8.30 3.67 2.60
N TYR A 50 7.18 3.36 3.25
CA TYR A 50 6.49 2.07 3.09
C TYR A 50 5.53 2.15 1.90
N LEU A 51 6.00 1.71 0.74
CA LEU A 51 5.19 1.56 -0.46
C LEU A 51 4.19 0.41 -0.26
N MET A 52 2.91 0.73 -0.42
CA MET A 52 1.84 -0.24 -0.32
C MET A 52 1.56 -0.84 -1.69
N CYS A 53 1.69 -2.16 -1.79
CA CYS A 53 1.39 -2.87 -3.04
C CYS A 53 -0.09 -2.75 -3.38
N PHE A 54 -0.40 -2.20 -4.56
CA PHE A 54 -1.79 -1.98 -4.99
C PHE A 54 -2.59 -3.28 -5.13
N PHE A 55 -1.93 -4.40 -5.47
CA PHE A 55 -2.60 -5.71 -5.44
C PHE A 55 -3.15 -6.04 -4.05
N HIS A 56 -2.38 -5.80 -2.98
CA HIS A 56 -2.83 -6.02 -1.62
C HIS A 56 -3.95 -5.06 -1.20
N VAL A 57 -3.94 -3.82 -1.69
CA VAL A 57 -5.08 -2.89 -1.54
C VAL A 57 -6.33 -3.52 -2.15
N MET A 58 -6.26 -3.92 -3.43
CA MET A 58 -7.41 -4.49 -4.15
C MET A 58 -7.88 -5.82 -3.57
N LYS A 59 -6.98 -6.67 -3.07
CA LYS A 59 -7.34 -7.89 -2.33
C LYS A 59 -8.18 -7.57 -1.10
N ASN A 60 -7.73 -6.64 -0.25
CA ASN A 60 -8.44 -6.22 0.95
C ASN A 60 -9.79 -5.54 0.63
N VAL A 61 -9.84 -4.76 -0.45
CA VAL A 61 -11.07 -4.15 -0.97
C VAL A 61 -12.04 -5.22 -1.41
N ASN A 62 -11.61 -6.16 -2.25
CA ASN A 62 -12.46 -7.24 -2.77
C ASN A 62 -13.00 -8.12 -1.64
N ASP A 63 -12.19 -8.43 -0.63
CA ASP A 63 -12.65 -9.18 0.55
C ASP A 63 -13.80 -8.48 1.29
N ARG A 64 -13.82 -7.14 1.31
CA ARG A 64 -14.86 -6.33 1.95
C ARG A 64 -16.08 -6.07 1.07
N LEU A 65 -15.93 -6.20 -0.24
CA LEU A 65 -17.02 -6.04 -1.19
C LEU A 65 -17.75 -7.36 -1.50
N LYS A 66 -17.34 -8.49 -0.90
CA LYS A 66 -17.95 -9.82 -1.16
C LYS A 66 -19.46 -9.87 -0.92
N SER A 67 -19.97 -9.08 0.02
CA SER A 67 -21.39 -9.03 0.37
C SER A 67 -22.12 -7.81 -0.22
N VAL A 68 -21.45 -7.02 -1.06
CA VAL A 68 -22.00 -5.84 -1.72
C VAL A 68 -22.53 -6.25 -3.09
N GLU A 69 -23.64 -5.66 -3.53
CA GLU A 69 -24.21 -5.86 -4.85
C GLU A 69 -23.20 -5.55 -5.96
N ASP A 70 -23.14 -6.39 -7.01
CA ASP A 70 -22.05 -6.40 -7.98
C ASP A 70 -21.88 -5.07 -8.71
N MET A 71 -22.97 -4.40 -9.10
CA MET A 71 -22.89 -3.11 -9.78
C MET A 71 -22.24 -2.07 -8.87
N LEU A 72 -22.63 -2.02 -7.59
CA LEU A 72 -22.05 -1.11 -6.61
C LEU A 72 -20.59 -1.46 -6.32
N ALA A 73 -20.25 -2.74 -6.16
CA ALA A 73 -18.89 -3.20 -5.95
C ALA A 73 -17.98 -2.83 -7.15
N ASN A 74 -18.48 -2.96 -8.37
CA ASN A 74 -17.74 -2.58 -9.58
C ASN A 74 -17.49 -1.08 -9.68
N ARG A 75 -18.47 -0.25 -9.28
CA ARG A 75 -18.26 1.21 -9.19
C ARG A 75 -17.16 1.56 -8.19
N VAL A 76 -17.22 0.98 -6.98
CA VAL A 76 -16.19 1.19 -5.95
C VAL A 76 -14.80 0.77 -6.45
N ARG A 77 -14.68 -0.39 -7.11
CA ARG A 77 -13.41 -0.84 -7.69
C ARG A 77 -12.88 0.16 -8.71
N LYS A 78 -13.72 0.60 -9.65
CA LYS A 78 -13.34 1.58 -10.68
C LYS A 78 -12.82 2.87 -10.06
N ASP A 79 -13.53 3.42 -9.08
CA ASP A 79 -13.14 4.63 -8.36
C ASP A 79 -11.76 4.48 -7.70
N ILE A 80 -11.45 3.30 -7.14
CA ILE A 80 -10.14 3.01 -6.53
C ILE A 80 -9.03 2.90 -7.58
N TYR A 81 -9.32 2.33 -8.75
CA TYR A 81 -8.39 2.36 -9.89
C TYR A 81 -8.13 3.79 -10.36
N ASP A 82 -9.16 4.63 -10.43
CA ASP A 82 -9.04 6.04 -10.80
C ASP A 82 -8.15 6.82 -9.80
N LEU A 83 -8.20 6.45 -8.50
CA LEU A 83 -7.27 6.98 -7.49
C LEU A 83 -5.84 6.45 -7.66
N HIS A 84 -5.67 5.17 -7.94
CA HIS A 84 -4.35 4.55 -8.12
C HIS A 84 -3.58 5.21 -9.27
N PHE A 85 -4.30 5.52 -10.34
CA PHE A 85 -3.77 6.14 -11.55
C PHE A 85 -3.94 7.67 -11.60
N ALA A 86 -4.22 8.32 -10.47
CA ALA A 86 -4.27 9.78 -10.40
C ALA A 86 -2.96 10.40 -10.95
N ALA A 87 -3.08 11.50 -11.67
CA ALA A 87 -1.96 12.12 -12.38
C ALA A 87 -0.97 12.82 -11.43
N SER A 88 -1.44 13.24 -10.25
CA SER A 88 -0.66 13.95 -9.25
C SER A 88 -1.29 13.81 -7.87
N HIS A 89 -0.58 14.29 -6.84
CA HIS A 89 -1.13 14.37 -5.49
C HIS A 89 -2.39 15.23 -5.43
N GLN A 90 -2.42 16.36 -6.13
CA GLN A 90 -3.59 17.24 -6.15
C GLN A 90 -4.79 16.55 -6.81
N ASP A 91 -4.57 15.88 -7.94
CA ASP A 91 -5.61 15.10 -8.63
C ASP A 91 -6.15 13.98 -7.73
N PHE A 92 -5.27 13.27 -7.02
CA PHE A 92 -5.64 12.25 -6.06
C PHE A 92 -6.51 12.79 -4.93
N VAL A 93 -6.11 13.91 -4.30
CA VAL A 93 -6.88 14.52 -3.20
C VAL A 93 -8.27 14.94 -3.69
N THR A 94 -8.36 15.58 -4.86
CA THR A 94 -9.64 15.98 -5.46
C THR A 94 -10.53 14.78 -5.74
N LYS A 95 -10.00 13.72 -6.38
CA LYS A 95 -10.75 12.49 -6.64
C LYS A 95 -11.20 11.83 -5.34
N ALA A 96 -10.31 11.72 -4.34
CA ALA A 96 -10.60 11.07 -3.06
C ALA A 96 -11.73 11.79 -2.32
N TYR A 97 -11.71 13.12 -2.30
CA TYR A 97 -12.79 13.93 -1.73
C TYR A 97 -14.13 13.64 -2.43
N ASN A 98 -14.13 13.66 -3.77
CA ASN A 98 -15.35 13.45 -4.56
C ASN A 98 -15.93 12.04 -4.36
N ILE A 99 -15.12 10.99 -4.39
CA ILE A 99 -15.64 9.62 -4.22
C ILE A 99 -16.19 9.39 -2.81
N LEU A 100 -15.55 9.95 -1.77
CA LEU A 100 -16.04 9.82 -0.39
C LEU A 100 -17.36 10.58 -0.19
N ALA A 101 -17.55 11.70 -0.89
CA ALA A 101 -18.82 12.42 -0.91
C ALA A 101 -19.95 11.60 -1.58
N VAL A 102 -19.63 10.69 -2.49
CA VAL A 102 -20.59 9.76 -3.10
C VAL A 102 -20.85 8.54 -2.21
N TRP A 103 -19.81 7.93 -1.64
CA TRP A 103 -19.95 6.66 -0.90
C TRP A 103 -20.52 6.84 0.51
N ARG A 104 -20.27 7.95 1.20
CA ARG A 104 -20.74 8.14 2.59
C ARG A 104 -22.26 8.27 2.75
N PRO A 105 -22.98 8.99 1.86
CA PRO A 105 -24.44 9.10 1.97
C PRO A 105 -25.16 7.77 1.75
N ASP A 106 -24.66 6.92 0.85
CA ASP A 106 -25.25 5.62 0.53
C ASP A 106 -25.03 4.62 1.68
N GLU A 107 -26.13 4.09 2.24
CA GLU A 107 -26.10 3.13 3.34
C GLU A 107 -25.29 1.86 3.01
N ALA A 108 -25.33 1.42 1.74
CA ALA A 108 -24.62 0.22 1.31
C ALA A 108 -23.09 0.39 1.25
N THR A 109 -22.60 1.63 1.11
CA THR A 109 -21.15 1.91 1.02
C THR A 109 -20.58 2.74 2.16
N ARG A 110 -21.40 3.29 3.04
CA ARG A 110 -20.98 4.15 4.16
C ARG A 110 -19.88 3.53 5.03
N SER A 111 -20.09 2.30 5.50
CA SER A 111 -19.12 1.60 6.34
C SER A 111 -17.81 1.32 5.60
N PHE A 112 -17.89 1.01 4.31
CA PHE A 112 -16.72 0.84 3.46
C PHE A 112 -15.97 2.16 3.25
N ALA A 113 -16.67 3.27 3.05
CA ALA A 113 -16.08 4.60 2.88
C ALA A 113 -15.26 5.02 4.12
N ASP A 114 -15.80 4.78 5.31
CA ASP A 114 -15.12 5.10 6.57
C ASP A 114 -13.88 4.22 6.78
N TYR A 115 -14.00 2.92 6.49
CA TYR A 115 -12.87 2.00 6.45
C TYR A 115 -11.79 2.47 5.46
N PHE A 116 -12.20 2.80 4.23
CA PHE A 116 -11.27 3.13 3.16
C PHE A 116 -10.51 4.40 3.48
N ASN A 117 -11.21 5.42 3.98
CA ASN A 117 -10.60 6.66 4.46
C ASN A 117 -9.58 6.39 5.57
N LYS A 118 -9.96 5.61 6.59
CA LYS A 118 -9.12 5.32 7.74
C LYS A 118 -7.84 4.55 7.37
N VAL A 119 -7.94 3.58 6.46
CA VAL A 119 -6.80 2.67 6.18
C VAL A 119 -5.95 3.15 5.02
N TRP A 120 -6.58 3.58 3.93
CA TRP A 120 -5.90 3.80 2.64
C TRP A 120 -5.70 5.28 2.29
N LEU A 121 -6.39 6.21 2.96
CA LEU A 121 -6.24 7.66 2.71
C LEU A 121 -5.56 8.42 3.85
N SER A 122 -5.78 8.01 5.10
CA SER A 122 -5.23 8.68 6.29
C SER A 122 -4.42 7.76 7.21
N GLY A 123 -4.29 6.48 6.84
CA GLY A 123 -3.61 5.46 7.64
C GLY A 123 -2.09 5.41 7.41
N LYS A 124 -1.50 4.29 7.83
CA LYS A 124 -0.07 3.99 7.61
C LYS A 124 0.25 3.41 6.22
N PHE A 125 -0.77 2.93 5.51
CA PHE A 125 -0.63 2.23 4.23
C PHE A 125 -1.12 3.07 3.05
N ILE A 126 -0.83 4.37 3.07
CA ILE A 126 -1.37 5.34 2.10
C ILE A 126 -0.58 5.39 0.79
N TRP A 127 0.62 4.81 0.74
CA TRP A 127 1.55 4.98 -0.38
C TRP A 127 1.35 3.93 -1.48
N TRP A 128 0.18 3.93 -2.13
CA TRP A 128 -0.19 2.95 -3.16
C TRP A 128 -0.46 3.58 -4.53
N GLN A 129 -0.24 4.88 -4.72
CA GLN A 129 -0.55 5.57 -5.99
C GLN A 129 0.65 5.59 -6.96
N CYS A 130 0.36 5.55 -8.25
CA CYS A 130 1.38 5.52 -9.31
C CYS A 130 2.24 6.79 -9.38
N PHE A 131 1.70 7.97 -9.02
CA PHE A 131 2.43 9.24 -9.08
C PHE A 131 3.47 9.41 -7.96
N GLN A 132 3.44 8.58 -6.92
CA GLN A 132 4.41 8.64 -5.81
C GLN A 132 5.76 8.00 -6.15
N ARG A 133 5.92 7.46 -7.36
CA ARG A 133 7.16 6.81 -7.82
C ARG A 133 8.22 7.85 -8.18
N SER A 134 9.43 7.73 -7.62
CA SER A 134 10.62 8.32 -8.25
C SER A 134 10.93 7.55 -9.55
N SER A 135 11.41 8.25 -10.59
CA SER A 135 11.52 7.80 -11.99
C SER A 135 12.38 6.55 -12.28
N SER A 136 12.97 5.90 -11.28
CA SER A 136 14.01 4.88 -11.42
C SER A 136 13.63 3.46 -10.98
N TYR A 137 12.36 3.17 -10.66
CA TYR A 137 11.94 1.86 -10.13
C TYR A 137 10.87 1.14 -10.95
N ALA A 138 10.87 -0.19 -10.87
CA ALA A 138 10.13 -1.13 -11.71
C ALA A 138 8.63 -0.76 -11.89
N THR A 139 8.16 -0.90 -13.13
CA THR A 139 6.80 -0.60 -13.59
C THR A 139 5.75 -1.60 -13.12
N THR A 140 6.16 -2.75 -12.59
CA THR A 140 5.27 -3.77 -12.06
C THR A 140 5.24 -3.69 -10.53
N ASN A 141 4.03 -3.57 -9.99
CA ASN A 141 3.77 -3.39 -8.55
C ASN A 141 4.10 -4.61 -7.67
N ASN A 142 4.74 -5.66 -8.20
CA ASN A 142 5.48 -6.68 -7.45
C ASN A 142 6.15 -7.69 -8.41
N PRO A 143 7.48 -7.74 -8.59
CA PRO A 143 8.12 -8.88 -9.28
C PRO A 143 8.10 -10.16 -8.42
N ALA A 144 7.87 -10.08 -7.11
CA ALA A 144 7.91 -11.24 -6.22
C ALA A 144 6.64 -12.13 -6.32
N GLU A 145 5.57 -11.67 -6.97
CA GLU A 145 4.32 -12.43 -7.05
C GLU A 145 4.17 -13.33 -8.26
N GLN A 146 5.00 -13.16 -9.30
CA GLN A 146 5.20 -14.21 -10.31
C GLN A 146 5.79 -15.49 -9.68
N PHE A 147 6.43 -15.40 -8.52
CA PHE A 147 7.00 -16.56 -7.80
C PHE A 147 6.02 -17.26 -6.85
N LYS A 148 4.77 -16.79 -6.72
CA LYS A 148 3.75 -17.43 -5.85
C LYS A 148 2.74 -18.27 -6.64
N GLY A 149 2.98 -18.48 -7.94
CA GLY A 149 2.12 -19.24 -8.85
C GLY A 149 2.63 -20.65 -9.21
N CYS A 150 3.51 -21.24 -8.39
CA CYS A 150 3.96 -22.64 -8.52
C CYS A 150 3.42 -23.49 -7.38
#